data_AF-A0A6B3F1W3-F1
#
_entry.id   AF-A0A6B3F1W3-F1
#
_cell.length_a   1.000
_cell.length_b   1.000
_cell.length_c   1.000
_cell.angle_alpha   90.00
_cell.angle_beta   90.00
_cell.angle_gamma   90.00
#
_symmetry.space_group_name_H-M   'P 1'
#
loop_
_entity.id
_entity.type
_entity.pdbx_description
1 polymer ?
#
loop_
_entity_poly.entity_id
_entity_poly.type
_entity_poly.pdbx_seq_one_letter_code
_entity_poly.pdbx_strand_id
1 'polypeptide(L)'
;MPYIYTLAHQAHATGMPMARAMVLDYQERSQAYSHDLQYLWGPSLLVAPVTSDGGEVQRIWLPAGTDWYNFWWDGRHTGSDT
;
A
#
# COMPACT_ATOMS: atom_id res chain seq x y z
N MET A 1 14.58 -11.82 8.81
CA MET A 1 13.51 -10.85 8.49
C MET A 1 14.05 -9.42 8.43
N PRO A 2 14.83 -9.04 7.39
CA PRO A 2 15.47 -7.72 7.34
C PRO A 2 14.49 -6.54 7.19
N TYR A 3 13.50 -6.65 6.29
CA TYR A 3 12.59 -5.55 5.96
C TYR A 3 11.75 -5.09 7.16
N ILE A 4 11.10 -6.03 7.86
CA ILE A 4 10.25 -5.71 9.02
C ILE A 4 11.08 -5.07 10.14
N TYR A 5 12.30 -5.55 10.38
CA TYR A 5 13.17 -4.97 11.39
C TYR A 5 13.57 -3.52 11.06
N THR A 6 13.92 -3.26 9.80
CA THR A 6 14.20 -1.89 9.34
C THR A 6 13.00 -0.98 9.53
N LEU A 7 11.78 -1.44 9.22
CA LEU A 7 10.56 -0.66 9.44
C LEU A 7 10.30 -0.40 10.94
N ALA A 8 10.52 -1.39 11.81
CA ALA A 8 10.37 -1.22 13.25
C ALA A 8 11.38 -0.21 13.81
N HIS A 9 12.63 -0.26 13.34
CA HIS A 9 13.64 0.73 13.69
C HIS A 9 13.27 2.14 13.21
N GLN A 10 12.80 2.27 11.97
CA GLN A 10 12.33 3.55 11.43
C GLN A 10 11.15 4.10 12.24
N ALA A 11 10.18 3.26 12.58
CA ALA A 11 9.03 3.66 13.39
C ALA A 11 9.46 4.17 14.77
N HIS A 12 10.43 3.51 15.40
CA HIS A 12 11.01 3.97 16.65
C HIS A 12 11.75 5.32 16.50
N ALA A 13 12.53 5.49 15.43
CA ALA A 13 13.38 6.66 15.25
C ALA A 13 12.62 7.91 14.78
N THR A 14 11.59 7.77 13.96
CA THR A 14 10.91 8.91 13.30
C THR A 14 9.42 9.04 13.64
N GLY A 15 8.84 8.05 14.31
CA GLY A 15 7.40 7.97 14.54
C GLY A 15 6.58 7.57 13.31
N MET A 16 7.23 7.25 12.18
CA MET A 16 6.52 6.83 10.97
C MET A 16 5.94 5.43 11.17
N PRO A 17 4.62 5.22 11.01
CA PRO A 17 4.04 3.91 11.25
C PRO A 17 4.51 2.88 10.23
N MET A 18 4.51 1.61 10.64
CA MET A 18 4.82 0.49 9.75
C MET A 18 3.68 0.24 8.76
N ALA A 19 2.44 0.23 9.25
CA ALA A 19 1.23 0.26 8.42
C ALA A 19 0.83 1.72 8.18
N ARG A 20 0.96 2.17 6.94
CA ARG A 20 0.78 3.55 6.53
C ARG A 20 -0.48 3.68 5.70
N ALA A 21 -1.42 4.51 6.15
CA ALA A 21 -2.55 4.88 5.30
C ALA A 21 -2.05 5.48 3.98
N MET A 22 -2.74 5.23 2.87
CA MET A 22 -2.32 5.73 1.55
C MET A 22 -2.08 7.24 1.53
N VAL A 23 -2.89 7.98 2.28
CA VAL A 23 -2.76 9.44 2.42
C VAL A 23 -1.41 9.87 2.96
N LEU A 24 -0.69 9.06 3.76
CA LEU A 24 0.60 9.48 4.30
C LEU A 24 1.64 9.74 3.19
N ASP A 25 1.63 8.89 2.16
CA ASP A 25 2.59 8.95 1.06
C ASP A 25 2.01 9.61 -0.22
N TYR A 26 0.68 9.73 -0.34
CA TYR A 26 -0.01 10.28 -1.53
C TYR A 26 -1.04 11.36 -1.18
N GLN A 27 -0.65 12.37 -0.38
CA GLN A 27 -1.53 13.43 0.13
C GLN A 27 -2.21 14.23 -0.98
N GLU A 28 -1.56 14.38 -2.12
CA GLU A 28 -2.06 15.16 -3.27
C GLU A 28 -3.08 14.39 -4.13
N ARG A 29 -3.30 13.10 -3.87
CA ARG A 29 -4.20 12.25 -4.66
C ARG A 29 -5.51 12.04 -3.92
N SER A 30 -6.63 12.46 -4.51
CA SER A 30 -7.96 12.28 -3.91
C SER A 30 -8.30 10.81 -3.68
N GLN A 31 -7.79 9.92 -4.52
CA GLN A 31 -7.96 8.47 -4.41
C GLN A 31 -7.38 7.91 -3.10
N ALA A 32 -6.33 8.54 -2.56
CA ALA A 32 -5.72 8.13 -1.29
C ALA A 32 -6.67 8.31 -0.09
N TYR A 33 -7.69 9.16 -0.23
CA TYR A 33 -8.73 9.39 0.77
C TYR A 33 -9.96 8.51 0.55
N SER A 34 -10.23 8.07 -0.69
CA SER A 34 -11.42 7.27 -1.01
C SER A 34 -11.20 5.75 -0.91
N HIS A 35 -9.95 5.29 -1.05
CA HIS A 35 -9.59 3.87 -0.96
C HIS A 35 -9.06 3.54 0.46
N ASP A 36 -9.97 3.24 1.38
CA ASP A 36 -9.70 2.98 2.80
C ASP A 36 -9.34 1.52 3.12
N LEU A 37 -9.71 0.56 2.26
CA LEU A 37 -9.40 -0.86 2.42
C LEU A 37 -8.01 -1.27 1.91
N GLN A 38 -7.11 -0.31 1.70
CA GLN A 38 -5.72 -0.57 1.34
C GLN A 38 -4.77 0.33 2.11
N TYR A 39 -3.56 -0.16 2.32
CA TYR A 39 -2.51 0.59 3.00
C TYR A 39 -1.14 0.14 2.51
N LEU A 40 -0.12 0.94 2.80
CA LEU A 40 1.26 0.59 2.55
C LEU A 40 1.90 -0.02 3.80
N TRP A 41 2.55 -1.16 3.66
CA TRP A 41 3.38 -1.75 4.70
C TRP A 41 4.84 -1.35 4.47
N GLY A 42 5.25 -0.26 5.14
CA GLY A 42 6.46 0.48 4.79
C GLY A 42 6.34 1.16 3.42
N PRO A 43 7.45 1.53 2.77
CA PRO A 43 7.43 2.23 1.49
C PRO A 43 7.26 1.32 0.25
N SER A 44 7.27 -0.01 0.41
CA SER A 44 7.47 -0.93 -0.73
C SER A 44 6.37 -1.95 -0.96
N LEU A 45 5.45 -2.14 -0.01
CA LEU A 45 4.40 -3.16 -0.12
C LEU A 45 3.03 -2.50 -0.01
N LEU A 46 2.18 -2.69 -1.02
CA LEU A 46 0.77 -2.33 -0.95
C LEU A 46 -0.03 -3.56 -0.54
N VAL A 47 -0.82 -3.41 0.53
CA VAL A 47 -1.63 -4.48 1.10
C VAL A 47 -3.10 -4.08 0.99
N ALA A 48 -3.90 -4.94 0.38
CA ALA A 48 -5.35 -4.81 0.25
C ALA A 48 -6.01 -6.09 0.78
N PRO A 49 -6.41 -6.12 2.07
CA PRO A 49 -7.06 -7.28 2.66
C PRO A 49 -8.41 -7.57 2.01
N VAL A 50 -8.75 -8.85 1.90
CA VAL A 50 -10.11 -9.28 1.55
C VAL A 50 -10.97 -9.21 2.81
N THR A 51 -11.92 -8.28 2.83
CA THR A 51 -12.81 -8.05 3.98
C THR A 51 -14.24 -8.53 3.72
N SER A 52 -14.54 -9.00 2.51
CA SER A 52 -15.86 -9.52 2.14
C SER A 52 -15.95 -11.03 2.41
N ASP A 53 -17.10 -11.48 2.92
CA ASP A 53 -17.36 -12.91 3.16
C ASP A 53 -17.33 -13.74 1.86
N GLY A 54 -17.50 -13.09 0.70
CA GLY A 54 -17.45 -13.71 -0.62
C GLY A 54 -16.04 -13.94 -1.17
N GLY A 55 -15.00 -13.50 -0.47
CA GLY A 55 -13.62 -13.65 -0.95
C GLY A 55 -13.22 -12.65 -2.05
N GLU A 56 -14.09 -11.69 -2.37
CA GLU A 56 -13.81 -10.69 -3.39
C GLU A 56 -12.99 -9.54 -2.82
N VAL A 57 -11.88 -9.24 -3.48
CA VAL A 57 -11.07 -8.06 -3.21
C VAL A 57 -11.82 -6.84 -3.75
N GLN A 58 -12.04 -5.84 -2.91
CA GLN A 58 -12.56 -4.54 -3.36
C GLN A 58 -11.59 -3.88 -4.35
N ARG A 59 -12.07 -2.88 -5.09
CA ARG A 59 -11.27 -2.18 -6.11
C ARG A 59 -9.99 -1.59 -5.50
N ILE A 60 -8.84 -2.17 -5.86
CA ILE A 60 -7.50 -1.70 -5.49
C ILE A 60 -7.13 -0.53 -6.40
N TRP A 61 -6.71 0.57 -5.80
CA TRP A 61 -6.08 1.69 -6.50
C TRP A 61 -4.56 1.56 -6.44
N LEU A 62 -3.94 1.66 -7.61
CA LEU A 62 -2.48 1.67 -7.75
C LEU A 62 -2.05 3.09 -8.16
N PRO A 63 -1.33 3.83 -7.30
CA PRO A 63 -0.95 5.22 -7.57
C PRO A 63 -0.19 5.39 -8.88
N ALA A 64 -0.60 6.38 -9.69
CA ALA A 64 0.05 6.67 -10.97
C ALA A 64 1.51 7.13 -10.81
N GLY A 65 2.32 6.86 -11.83
CA GLY A 65 3.75 7.22 -11.85
C GLY A 65 4.67 6.19 -11.19
N THR A 66 4.12 5.09 -10.65
CA THR A 66 4.86 3.93 -10.16
C THR A 66 4.35 2.66 -10.84
N ASP A 67 5.27 1.80 -11.26
CA ASP A 67 4.94 0.44 -11.66
C ASP A 67 4.89 -0.46 -10.42
N TRP A 68 3.83 -1.25 -10.35
CA TRP A 68 3.58 -2.17 -9.25
C TRP A 68 3.77 -3.60 -9.72
N TYR A 69 4.29 -4.44 -8.84
CA TYR A 69 4.51 -5.85 -9.12
C TYR A 69 3.65 -6.69 -8.19
N ASN A 70 2.99 -7.70 -8.75
CA ASN A 70 2.30 -8.69 -7.95
C ASN A 70 3.33 -9.55 -7.21
N PHE A 71 3.19 -9.63 -5.89
CA PHE A 71 4.14 -10.33 -5.02
C PHE A 71 4.25 -11.85 -5.29
N TRP A 72 3.21 -12.48 -5.84
CA TRP A 72 3.14 -13.93 -5.97
C TRP A 72 3.59 -14.48 -7.32
N TRP A 73 3.35 -13.73 -8.40
CA TRP A 73 3.59 -14.18 -9.77
C TRP A 73 4.36 -13.18 -10.63
N ASP A 74 4.92 -12.12 -10.01
CA ASP A 74 5.77 -11.11 -10.64
C ASP A 74 5.11 -10.34 -11.80
N GLY A 75 3.78 -10.30 -11.81
CA GLY A 75 2.99 -9.53 -12.75
C GLY A 75 3.18 -8.04 -12.62
N ARG A 76 3.54 -7.36 -13.71
CA ARG A 76 3.63 -5.90 -13.75
C ARG A 76 2.27 -5.26 -13.99
N HIS A 77 1.92 -4.29 -13.16
CA HIS A 77 0.77 -3.40 -13.30
C HIS A 77 1.25 -1.95 -13.28
N THR A 78 0.86 -1.17 -14.29
CA THR A 78 1.15 0.27 -14.29
C THR A 78 0.10 0.97 -13.43
N GLY A 79 0.56 1.78 -12.47
CA GLY A 79 -0.33 2.57 -11.63
C GLY A 79 -1.13 3.58 -12.48
N SER A 80 -2.39 3.77 -12.12
CA SER A 80 -3.31 4.67 -12.81
C SER A 80 -4.26 5.34 -11.82
N ASP A 81 -4.50 6.63 -12.03
CA ASP A 81 -5.40 7.44 -11.21
C ASP A 81 -6.88 7.33 -11.65
N THR A 82 -7.25 6.21 -12.30
CA THR A 82 -8.56 6.00 -12.98
C THR A 82 -9.60 5.26 -12.15
#